data_AF-A0AA39Q586-F1
#
_entry.id   AF-A0AA39Q586-F1
#
_cell.length_a   1.000
_cell.length_b   1.000
_cell.length_c   1.000
_cell.angle_alpha   90.00
_cell.angle_beta   90.00
_cell.angle_gamma   90.00
#
_symmetry.space_group_name_H-M   'P 1'
#
loop_
_entity.id
_entity.type
_entity.pdbx_description
1 polymer ?
#
loop_
_entity_poly.entity_id
_entity_poly.type
_entity_poly.pdbx_seq_one_letter_code
_entity_poly.pdbx_strand_id
1 'polypeptide(L)'
;MCVAFRAPDETDYWIDPLTISFRRDRHHEGWLTYVHPEGARYFVHERKISPCTGNYHDAMISSGCLLPRIFTDINLYDSDKLKLITKFMDDMEDYIRAAGINMYPNVDLVFDLVRNPENDEICCAYYFASHDDRSIFWLDDFNSTYFDRCNEVRGVTEQSHIGHEIEAQYWYHCQLFPTCLEMTEDIIDELRDILIYCLGDTMTSPMANCPYGVIDLQPMLTLTNAIRKSVRKGEKGHPGSVCSVGRFMYIFVQQRFYDFHGQPGARLEREKSVYGRKFKRTALVALLSPLLFFSPDIHLASLEKIWGDGLVSKVSWTIFMEKLNTEWQEFILYSTVLLNANVAFLAIQSVDDSSDNAGRSPAQITSYISIIASIGSIILGLLLIRKNRSKARDSSQEAWLFLRSQKRTKTGLETLAILYGLPYALLMWAMILFLAAFSLMCFTASNLSVRMPVGSAWLAIGVLILWCVMTSWETKQPDHRWHMLSLKFLDNIWDRLPAPIIYWRISERLSNINWPLRRPSVKVEKTASNTSAV
;
A
#
# COMPACT_ATOMS: atom_id res chain seq x y z
N MET A 1 -3.93 -14.43 -16.89
CA MET A 1 -4.87 -15.33 -17.58
C MET A 1 -6.02 -14.49 -18.17
N CYS A 2 -5.94 -14.09 -19.45
CA CYS A 2 -7.06 -13.49 -20.19
C CYS A 2 -7.31 -14.37 -21.40
N VAL A 3 -8.21 -15.34 -21.25
CA VAL A 3 -8.69 -16.16 -22.37
C VAL A 3 -9.67 -15.30 -23.16
N ALA A 4 -9.46 -15.17 -24.47
CA ALA A 4 -10.41 -14.51 -25.36
C ALA A 4 -11.73 -15.29 -25.31
N PHE A 5 -12.77 -14.70 -24.72
CA PHE A 5 -14.10 -15.31 -24.67
C PHE A 5 -14.71 -15.24 -26.07
N ARG A 6 -14.78 -16.39 -26.74
CA ARG A 6 -15.67 -16.58 -27.90
C ARG A 6 -17.11 -16.45 -27.38
N ALA A 7 -18.00 -15.82 -28.14
CA ALA A 7 -19.43 -15.85 -27.81
C ALA A 7 -19.86 -17.31 -27.69
N PRO A 8 -20.43 -17.75 -26.56
CA PRO A 8 -20.82 -19.14 -26.38
C PRO A 8 -21.95 -19.47 -27.37
N ASP A 9 -21.85 -20.61 -28.04
CA ASP A 9 -22.97 -21.18 -28.79
C ASP A 9 -24.14 -21.45 -27.84
N GLU A 10 -25.38 -21.40 -28.33
CA GLU A 10 -26.55 -21.75 -27.53
C GLU A 10 -26.43 -23.21 -27.03
N THR A 11 -26.65 -23.41 -25.73
CA THR A 11 -26.54 -24.74 -25.12
C THR A 11 -27.72 -25.62 -25.55
N ASP A 12 -27.48 -26.54 -26.49
CA ASP A 12 -28.39 -27.64 -26.83
C ASP A 12 -27.80 -28.96 -26.29
N TYR A 13 -28.35 -29.47 -25.18
CA TYR A 13 -27.88 -30.69 -24.53
C TYR A 13 -29.04 -31.54 -24.01
N TRP A 14 -29.13 -32.77 -24.50
CA TRP A 14 -30.17 -33.73 -24.10
C TRP A 14 -29.63 -34.66 -23.00
N ILE A 15 -30.40 -34.83 -21.92
CA ILE A 15 -30.09 -35.77 -20.85
C ILE A 15 -30.92 -37.02 -21.09
N ASP A 16 -30.25 -38.17 -21.24
CA ASP A 16 -30.93 -39.44 -21.47
C ASP A 16 -31.79 -39.83 -20.25
N PRO A 17 -32.98 -40.42 -20.45
CA PRO A 17 -33.81 -40.94 -19.36
C PRO A 17 -33.02 -41.89 -18.46
N LEU A 18 -33.26 -41.81 -17.14
CA LEU A 18 -32.57 -42.61 -16.10
C LEU A 18 -31.06 -42.31 -15.94
N THR A 19 -30.56 -41.22 -16.51
CA THR A 19 -29.21 -40.74 -16.19
C THR A 19 -29.16 -40.29 -14.72
N ILE A 20 -28.54 -41.10 -13.86
CA ILE A 20 -28.34 -40.80 -12.42
C ILE A 20 -26.91 -40.36 -12.08
N SER A 21 -25.98 -40.45 -13.03
CA SER A 21 -24.58 -40.04 -12.86
C SER A 21 -24.12 -39.25 -14.09
N PHE A 22 -23.46 -38.12 -13.84
CA PHE A 22 -22.87 -37.24 -14.85
C PHE A 22 -21.34 -37.26 -14.82
N ARG A 23 -20.74 -38.19 -14.08
CA ARG A 23 -19.28 -38.35 -14.04
C ARG A 23 -18.82 -38.86 -15.40
N ARG A 24 -17.94 -38.10 -16.05
CA ARG A 24 -17.22 -38.56 -17.23
C ARG A 24 -16.02 -39.39 -16.77
N ASP A 25 -16.19 -40.71 -16.75
CA ASP A 25 -15.08 -41.65 -16.51
C ASP A 25 -14.24 -41.82 -17.78
N ARG A 26 -13.69 -40.70 -18.31
CA ARG A 26 -12.56 -40.79 -19.23
C ARG A 26 -11.30 -40.78 -18.39
N HIS A 27 -10.92 -41.97 -17.94
CA HIS A 27 -9.60 -42.20 -17.37
C HIS A 27 -8.60 -42.35 -18.53
N HIS A 28 -7.64 -41.44 -18.61
CA HIS A 28 -6.44 -41.69 -19.39
C HIS A 28 -5.52 -42.57 -18.55
N GLU A 29 -4.94 -43.63 -19.15
CA GLU A 29 -4.08 -44.57 -18.42
C GLU A 29 -2.99 -43.82 -17.65
N GLY A 30 -2.94 -44.03 -16.33
CA GLY A 30 -1.96 -43.41 -15.42
C GLY A 30 -2.33 -42.03 -14.84
N TRP A 31 -3.40 -41.38 -15.32
CA TRP A 31 -3.81 -40.04 -14.85
C TRP A 31 -5.13 -40.04 -14.07
N LEU A 32 -5.10 -39.46 -12.88
CA LEU A 32 -6.27 -39.13 -12.07
C LEU A 32 -6.74 -37.71 -12.38
N THR A 33 -8.06 -37.51 -12.46
CA THR A 33 -8.67 -36.19 -12.69
C THR A 33 -9.29 -35.67 -11.41
N TYR A 34 -8.96 -34.43 -11.05
CA TYR A 34 -9.54 -33.73 -9.92
C TYR A 34 -10.16 -32.40 -10.37
N VAL A 35 -11.05 -31.88 -9.52
CA VAL A 35 -11.68 -30.58 -9.70
C VAL A 35 -11.27 -29.70 -8.52
N HIS A 36 -10.60 -28.61 -8.83
CA HIS A 36 -10.26 -27.56 -7.87
C HIS A 36 -11.54 -26.96 -7.28
N PRO A 37 -11.58 -26.53 -6.01
CA PRO A 37 -12.78 -25.89 -5.42
C PRO A 37 -13.30 -24.66 -6.19
N GLU A 38 -12.46 -23.99 -6.98
CA GLU A 38 -12.86 -22.88 -7.88
C GLU A 38 -13.46 -23.37 -9.22
N GLY A 39 -13.46 -24.67 -9.48
CA GLY A 39 -14.10 -25.32 -10.64
C GLY A 39 -13.16 -25.74 -11.76
N ALA A 40 -11.89 -25.33 -11.74
CA ALA A 40 -10.89 -25.77 -12.72
C ALA A 40 -10.55 -27.25 -12.56
N ARG A 41 -10.26 -27.94 -13.67
CA ARG A 41 -9.77 -29.33 -13.65
C ARG A 41 -8.24 -29.35 -13.61
N TYR A 42 -7.70 -30.31 -12.90
CA TYR A 42 -6.28 -30.63 -12.95
C TYR A 42 -6.09 -32.15 -12.90
N PHE A 43 -4.92 -32.59 -13.32
CA PHE A 43 -4.59 -33.99 -13.53
C PHE A 43 -3.36 -34.36 -12.71
N VAL A 44 -3.38 -35.57 -12.16
CA VAL A 44 -2.30 -36.11 -11.34
C VAL A 44 -1.89 -37.46 -11.89
N HIS A 45 -0.63 -37.61 -12.25
CA HIS A 45 -0.04 -38.89 -12.57
C HIS A 45 0.60 -39.45 -11.29
N GLU A 46 0.15 -40.64 -10.87
CA GLU A 46 0.70 -41.28 -9.68
C GLU A 46 2.18 -41.66 -9.89
N ARG A 47 2.90 -41.80 -8.77
CA ARG A 47 4.30 -42.20 -8.77
C ARG A 47 4.47 -43.57 -9.44
N LYS A 48 5.30 -43.63 -10.49
CA LYS A 48 5.77 -44.91 -11.04
C LYS A 48 6.89 -45.44 -10.14
N ILE A 49 6.67 -46.61 -9.55
CA ILE A 49 7.74 -47.40 -8.94
C ILE A 49 8.38 -48.19 -10.08
N SER A 50 9.61 -47.83 -10.48
CA SER A 50 10.34 -48.63 -11.46
C SER A 50 10.72 -49.99 -10.85
N PRO A 51 10.23 -51.13 -11.38
CA PRO A 51 10.63 -52.44 -10.89
C PRO A 51 12.08 -52.68 -11.30
N CYS A 52 13.00 -52.51 -10.35
CA CYS A 52 14.39 -52.89 -10.55
C CYS A 52 14.45 -54.43 -10.66
N THR A 53 14.60 -54.96 -11.86
CA THR A 53 14.77 -56.40 -12.15
C THR A 53 16.22 -56.88 -11.94
N GLY A 54 16.86 -56.42 -10.87
CA GLY A 54 18.23 -56.79 -10.49
C GLY A 54 18.26 -57.51 -9.15
N ASN A 55 19.06 -58.58 -9.05
CA ASN A 55 19.21 -59.39 -7.84
C ASN A 55 19.50 -58.54 -6.59
N TYR A 56 18.95 -59.00 -5.47
CA TYR A 56 18.79 -58.39 -4.15
C TYR A 56 20.06 -57.77 -3.49
N HIS A 57 21.24 -57.92 -4.10
CA HIS A 57 22.51 -57.39 -3.57
C HIS A 57 23.03 -56.12 -4.27
N ASP A 58 22.61 -55.81 -5.49
CA ASP A 58 22.95 -54.53 -6.17
C ASP A 58 21.91 -53.42 -5.91
N ALA A 59 20.75 -53.77 -5.35
CA ALA A 59 19.64 -52.87 -5.07
C ALA A 59 19.92 -51.86 -3.93
N MET A 60 20.99 -52.03 -3.17
CA MET A 60 21.36 -51.07 -2.10
C MET A 60 22.24 -49.92 -2.62
N ILE A 61 22.77 -50.02 -3.85
CA ILE A 61 23.58 -48.99 -4.52
C ILE A 61 22.84 -48.43 -5.75
N SER A 62 21.93 -49.19 -6.35
CA SER A 62 20.99 -48.73 -7.38
C SER A 62 19.69 -48.24 -6.74
N SER A 63 19.70 -47.01 -6.21
CA SER A 63 18.48 -46.28 -5.85
C SER A 63 17.57 -46.20 -7.09
N GLY A 64 16.55 -47.06 -7.16
CA GLY A 64 15.59 -47.04 -8.25
C GLY A 64 15.01 -45.63 -8.38
N CYS A 65 15.10 -45.03 -9.57
CA CYS A 65 14.58 -43.70 -9.87
C CYS A 65 13.08 -43.67 -9.50
N LEU A 66 12.76 -43.11 -8.34
CA LEU A 66 11.39 -42.80 -7.95
C LEU A 66 11.01 -41.56 -8.74
N LEU A 67 10.16 -41.71 -9.75
CA LEU A 67 9.56 -40.54 -10.39
C LEU A 67 8.62 -39.84 -9.39
N PRO A 68 8.66 -38.51 -9.29
CA PRO A 68 7.74 -37.76 -8.43
C PRO A 68 6.28 -37.93 -8.89
N ARG A 69 5.34 -37.51 -8.05
CA ARG A 69 3.95 -37.34 -8.51
C ARG A 69 3.95 -36.18 -9.51
N ILE A 70 3.23 -36.30 -10.62
CA ILE A 70 3.22 -35.27 -11.66
C ILE A 70 1.86 -34.60 -11.71
N PHE A 71 1.84 -33.28 -11.73
CA PHE A 71 0.63 -32.46 -11.75
C PHE A 71 0.61 -31.59 -13.00
N THR A 72 -0.59 -31.35 -13.54
CA THR A 72 -0.80 -30.37 -14.61
C THR A 72 -2.25 -29.91 -14.62
N ASP A 73 -2.49 -28.63 -14.91
CA ASP A 73 -3.83 -28.08 -15.16
C ASP A 73 -4.16 -28.05 -16.67
N ILE A 74 -3.24 -28.54 -17.52
CA ILE A 74 -3.45 -28.68 -18.95
C ILE A 74 -4.56 -29.70 -19.22
N ASN A 75 -5.50 -29.32 -20.09
CA ASN A 75 -6.62 -30.18 -20.47
C ASN A 75 -6.14 -31.44 -21.23
N LEU A 76 -5.92 -32.54 -20.52
CA LEU A 76 -5.45 -33.82 -21.08
C LEU A 76 -6.49 -34.56 -21.93
N TYR A 77 -7.74 -34.09 -21.97
CA TYR A 77 -8.73 -34.62 -22.92
C TYR A 77 -8.46 -34.20 -24.37
N ASP A 78 -7.59 -33.21 -24.56
CA ASP A 78 -7.03 -32.87 -25.87
C ASP A 78 -5.85 -33.82 -26.15
N SER A 79 -6.02 -34.66 -27.17
CA SER A 79 -5.05 -35.71 -27.50
C SER A 79 -3.67 -35.17 -27.86
N ASP A 80 -3.59 -33.98 -28.42
CA ASP A 80 -2.31 -33.39 -28.83
C ASP A 80 -1.54 -32.87 -27.62
N LYS A 81 -2.27 -32.27 -26.66
CA LYS A 81 -1.68 -31.84 -25.38
C LYS A 81 -1.24 -33.03 -24.53
N LEU A 82 -2.05 -34.10 -24.48
CA LEU A 82 -1.68 -35.32 -23.78
C LEU A 82 -0.38 -35.92 -24.33
N LYS A 83 -0.26 -36.07 -25.66
CA LYS A 83 0.98 -36.56 -26.29
C LYS A 83 2.19 -35.70 -25.94
N LEU A 84 2.01 -34.38 -25.92
CA LEU A 84 3.09 -33.46 -25.63
C LEU A 84 3.54 -33.55 -24.17
N ILE A 85 2.61 -33.59 -23.22
CA ILE A 85 2.91 -33.79 -21.79
C ILE A 85 3.60 -35.15 -21.57
N THR A 86 3.09 -36.23 -22.18
CA THR A 86 3.73 -37.56 -22.08
C THR A 86 5.15 -37.54 -22.60
N LYS A 87 5.40 -36.90 -23.75
CA LYS A 87 6.76 -36.73 -24.28
C LYS A 87 7.68 -36.01 -23.27
N PHE A 88 7.23 -34.89 -22.70
CA PHE A 88 8.03 -34.16 -21.72
C PHE A 88 8.25 -34.93 -20.42
N MET A 89 7.32 -35.78 -20.01
CA MET A 89 7.53 -36.70 -18.89
C MET A 89 8.68 -37.67 -19.17
N ASP A 90 8.68 -38.30 -20.35
CA ASP A 90 9.73 -39.24 -20.76
C ASP A 90 11.10 -38.52 -20.88
N ASP A 91 11.13 -37.35 -21.51
CA ASP A 91 12.34 -36.52 -21.64
C ASP A 91 12.90 -36.12 -20.26
N MET A 92 12.04 -35.78 -19.30
CA MET A 92 12.45 -35.43 -17.94
C MET A 92 12.93 -36.63 -17.14
N GLU A 93 12.31 -37.80 -17.30
CA GLU A 93 12.77 -39.04 -16.68
C GLU A 93 14.17 -39.40 -17.19
N ASP A 94 14.37 -39.33 -18.50
CA ASP A 94 15.67 -39.61 -19.12
C ASP A 94 16.74 -38.61 -18.67
N TYR A 95 16.40 -37.32 -18.53
CA TYR A 95 17.30 -36.31 -17.99
C TYR A 95 17.70 -36.60 -16.54
N ILE A 96 16.74 -36.87 -15.65
CA ILE A 96 17.01 -37.20 -14.23
C ILE A 96 17.90 -38.44 -14.13
N ARG A 97 17.62 -39.46 -14.95
CA ARG A 97 18.40 -40.70 -15.00
C ARG A 97 19.82 -40.47 -15.52
N ALA A 98 19.98 -39.71 -16.60
CA ALA A 98 21.27 -39.41 -17.21
C ALA A 98 22.14 -38.53 -16.30
N ALA A 99 21.54 -37.61 -15.55
CA ALA A 99 22.22 -36.74 -14.60
C ALA A 99 22.52 -37.43 -13.25
N GLY A 100 21.98 -38.63 -13.01
CA GLY A 100 22.16 -39.36 -11.74
C GLY A 100 21.54 -38.64 -10.54
N ILE A 101 20.48 -37.87 -10.75
CA ILE A 101 19.82 -37.06 -9.70
C ILE A 101 18.92 -37.98 -8.88
N ASN A 102 19.18 -38.06 -7.57
CA ASN A 102 18.33 -38.80 -6.65
C ASN A 102 17.19 -37.90 -6.15
N MET A 103 15.95 -38.25 -6.49
CA MET A 103 14.77 -37.49 -6.09
C MET A 103 14.29 -37.87 -4.68
N TYR A 104 13.92 -36.86 -3.89
CA TYR A 104 13.33 -37.05 -2.56
C TYR A 104 11.93 -37.68 -2.66
N PRO A 105 11.51 -38.48 -1.66
CA PRO A 105 10.25 -39.21 -1.70
C PRO A 105 9.00 -38.33 -1.56
N ASN A 106 9.12 -37.05 -1.18
CA ASN A 106 7.99 -36.14 -0.95
C ASN A 106 8.05 -34.90 -1.85
N VAL A 107 8.24 -35.14 -3.15
CA VAL A 107 8.36 -34.12 -4.19
C VAL A 107 7.28 -34.30 -5.25
N ASP A 108 6.71 -33.18 -5.67
CA ASP A 108 5.78 -33.07 -6.79
C ASP A 108 6.44 -32.34 -7.95
N LEU A 109 6.17 -32.77 -9.17
CA LEU A 109 6.60 -32.14 -10.42
C LEU A 109 5.38 -31.57 -11.13
N VAL A 110 5.46 -30.32 -11.55
CA VAL A 110 4.37 -29.67 -12.31
C VAL A 110 4.82 -29.37 -13.72
N PHE A 111 3.95 -29.64 -14.70
CA PHE A 111 4.14 -29.27 -16.09
C PHE A 111 3.06 -28.30 -16.57
N ASP A 112 3.49 -27.28 -17.32
CA ASP A 112 2.64 -26.33 -18.03
C ASP A 112 3.15 -26.14 -19.47
N LEU A 113 2.24 -25.88 -20.40
CA LEU A 113 2.56 -25.67 -21.81
C LEU A 113 2.56 -24.19 -22.12
N VAL A 114 3.75 -23.65 -22.37
CA VAL A 114 3.95 -22.23 -22.68
C VAL A 114 4.41 -22.06 -24.12
N ARG A 115 4.02 -20.96 -24.76
CA ARG A 115 4.59 -20.58 -26.06
C ARG A 115 5.83 -19.75 -25.82
N ASN A 116 6.94 -20.16 -26.41
CA ASN A 116 8.17 -19.39 -26.35
C ASN A 116 7.98 -18.09 -27.15
N PRO A 117 8.19 -16.91 -26.55
CA PRO A 117 7.98 -15.63 -27.22
C PRO A 117 8.94 -15.36 -28.38
N GLU A 118 10.08 -16.05 -28.46
CA GLU A 118 11.09 -15.82 -29.51
C GLU A 118 10.79 -16.59 -30.80
N ASN A 119 10.33 -17.84 -30.69
CA ASN A 119 10.15 -18.74 -31.82
C ASN A 119 8.71 -19.27 -31.99
N ASP A 120 7.78 -18.89 -31.11
CA ASP A 120 6.37 -19.37 -31.05
C ASP A 120 6.22 -20.90 -30.95
N GLU A 121 7.30 -21.61 -30.61
CA GLU A 121 7.25 -23.04 -30.34
C GLU A 121 6.63 -23.31 -28.97
N ILE A 122 5.94 -24.44 -28.84
CA ILE A 122 5.38 -24.87 -27.56
C ILE A 122 6.50 -25.52 -26.75
N CYS A 123 6.81 -24.93 -25.61
CA CYS A 123 7.76 -25.43 -24.63
C CYS A 123 7.03 -25.90 -23.37
N CYS A 124 7.67 -26.78 -22.61
CA CYS A 124 7.19 -27.17 -21.28
C CYS A 124 7.84 -26.29 -20.22
N ALA A 125 7.05 -25.48 -19.53
CA ALA A 125 7.46 -24.93 -18.25
C ALA A 125 7.31 -26.01 -17.18
N TYR A 126 8.22 -26.02 -16.21
CA TYR A 126 8.16 -26.96 -15.10
C TYR A 126 8.66 -26.34 -13.80
N TYR A 127 8.28 -26.96 -12.68
CA TYR A 127 8.91 -26.75 -11.39
C TYR A 127 8.71 -27.97 -10.50
N PHE A 128 9.56 -28.12 -9.49
CA PHE A 128 9.42 -29.12 -8.44
C PHE A 128 8.98 -28.46 -7.13
N ALA A 129 8.16 -29.15 -6.34
CA ALA A 129 7.73 -28.73 -5.01
C ALA A 129 8.18 -29.77 -3.97
N SER A 130 9.10 -29.38 -3.07
CA SER A 130 9.47 -30.18 -1.89
C SER A 130 8.50 -29.87 -0.76
N HIS A 131 7.76 -30.88 -0.30
CA HIS A 131 6.85 -30.73 0.84
C HIS A 131 7.59 -30.76 2.19
N ASP A 132 8.74 -31.41 2.25
CA ASP A 132 9.54 -31.51 3.47
C ASP A 132 10.19 -30.15 3.79
N ASP A 133 10.71 -29.47 2.76
CA ASP A 133 11.34 -28.14 2.89
C ASP A 133 10.37 -26.98 2.62
N ARG A 134 9.12 -27.28 2.21
CA ARG A 134 8.12 -26.30 1.78
C ARG A 134 8.67 -25.32 0.74
N SER A 135 9.35 -25.85 -0.27
CA SER A 135 10.09 -25.05 -1.24
C SER A 135 9.77 -25.43 -2.69
N ILE A 136 9.92 -24.46 -3.59
CA ILE A 136 9.90 -24.68 -5.04
C ILE A 136 11.33 -24.64 -5.57
N PHE A 137 11.68 -25.58 -6.44
CA PHE A 137 13.01 -25.66 -7.06
C PHE A 137 12.96 -26.14 -8.52
N TRP A 138 14.10 -25.99 -9.20
CA TRP A 138 14.32 -26.36 -10.60
C TRP A 138 15.60 -27.19 -10.73
N LEU A 139 15.74 -27.93 -11.82
CA LEU A 139 16.99 -28.61 -12.16
C LEU A 139 17.92 -27.72 -12.99
N ASP A 140 17.34 -26.70 -13.64
CA ASP A 140 18.05 -25.67 -14.38
C ASP A 140 18.23 -24.40 -13.55
N ASP A 141 19.16 -23.53 -13.99
CA ASP A 141 19.29 -22.19 -13.43
C ASP A 141 18.00 -21.39 -13.62
N PHE A 142 17.44 -20.92 -12.50
CA PHE A 142 16.22 -20.11 -12.49
C PHE A 142 16.53 -18.64 -12.18
N ASN A 143 16.06 -17.74 -13.04
CA ASN A 143 16.16 -16.32 -12.79
C ASN A 143 14.99 -15.82 -11.93
N SER A 144 15.27 -15.40 -10.70
CA SER A 144 14.26 -14.89 -9.77
C SER A 144 13.49 -13.66 -10.27
N THR A 145 13.95 -12.98 -11.31
CA THR A 145 13.20 -11.87 -11.94
C THR A 145 11.87 -12.31 -12.56
N TYR A 146 11.69 -13.61 -12.84
CA TYR A 146 10.43 -14.18 -13.31
C TYR A 146 9.34 -14.17 -12.23
N PHE A 147 9.69 -14.04 -10.96
CA PHE A 147 8.70 -13.71 -9.94
C PHE A 147 8.31 -12.25 -10.09
N ASP A 148 7.08 -11.99 -10.55
CA ASP A 148 6.53 -10.64 -10.75
C ASP A 148 6.80 -9.70 -9.56
N ARG A 149 6.76 -10.25 -8.34
CA ARG A 149 6.91 -9.55 -7.07
C ARG A 149 8.36 -9.37 -6.62
N CYS A 150 9.31 -10.15 -7.14
CA CYS A 150 10.73 -9.89 -6.91
C CYS A 150 11.17 -8.55 -7.52
N ASN A 151 10.47 -8.08 -8.57
CA ASN A 151 10.73 -6.75 -9.13
C ASN A 151 10.26 -5.59 -8.21
N GLU A 152 9.44 -5.88 -7.20
CA GLU A 152 8.90 -4.90 -6.25
C GLU A 152 9.82 -4.72 -5.04
N VAL A 153 10.55 -5.77 -4.66
CA VAL A 153 11.50 -5.78 -3.55
C VAL A 153 12.91 -5.54 -4.06
N ARG A 154 13.62 -4.56 -3.50
CA ARG A 154 14.97 -4.18 -3.93
C ARG A 154 16.00 -4.59 -2.89
N GLY A 155 17.22 -4.93 -3.30
CA GLY A 155 18.30 -5.19 -2.35
C GLY A 155 18.18 -6.52 -1.61
N VAL A 156 17.56 -7.53 -2.23
CA VAL A 156 17.66 -8.92 -1.79
C VAL A 156 19.11 -9.37 -1.99
N THR A 157 19.83 -9.62 -0.90
CA THR A 157 21.25 -10.04 -0.94
C THR A 157 21.50 -11.41 -0.33
N GLU A 158 20.60 -11.90 0.52
CA GLU A 158 20.74 -13.17 1.23
C GLU A 158 19.76 -14.23 0.72
N GLN A 159 20.21 -15.49 0.69
CA GLN A 159 19.37 -16.62 0.27
C GLN A 159 18.20 -16.89 1.23
N SER A 160 18.41 -16.63 2.53
CA SER A 160 17.38 -16.71 3.55
C SER A 160 16.23 -15.73 3.31
N HIS A 161 16.48 -14.60 2.64
CA HIS A 161 15.44 -13.63 2.29
C HIS A 161 14.59 -14.12 1.11
N ILE A 162 15.21 -14.54 0.01
CA ILE A 162 14.48 -15.10 -1.15
C ILE A 162 13.75 -16.40 -0.79
N GLY A 163 14.24 -17.13 0.21
CA GLY A 163 13.57 -18.31 0.77
C GLY A 163 12.11 -18.07 1.15
N HIS A 164 11.76 -16.88 1.67
CA HIS A 164 10.36 -16.54 1.96
C HIS A 164 9.50 -16.46 0.70
N GLU A 165 10.01 -15.92 -0.40
CA GLU A 165 9.25 -15.89 -1.67
C GLU A 165 9.09 -17.30 -2.23
N ILE A 166 10.14 -18.14 -2.15
CA ILE A 166 10.08 -19.55 -2.57
C ILE A 166 9.06 -20.34 -1.74
N GLU A 167 9.04 -20.17 -0.42
CA GLU A 167 8.04 -20.80 0.44
C GLU A 167 6.63 -20.29 0.14
N ALA A 168 6.47 -18.99 -0.16
CA ALA A 168 5.19 -18.47 -0.63
C ALA A 168 4.73 -19.20 -1.90
N GLN A 169 5.61 -19.37 -2.91
CA GLN A 169 5.26 -20.11 -4.13
C GLN A 169 4.90 -21.59 -3.85
N TYR A 170 5.49 -22.22 -2.83
CA TYR A 170 5.09 -23.55 -2.38
C TYR A 170 3.65 -23.56 -1.85
N TRP A 171 3.27 -22.59 -1.03
CA TRP A 171 1.89 -22.46 -0.55
C TRP A 171 0.91 -22.15 -1.69
N TYR A 172 1.36 -21.43 -2.72
CA TYR A 172 0.60 -21.21 -3.94
C TYR A 172 0.41 -22.50 -4.74
N HIS A 173 1.44 -23.35 -4.85
CA HIS A 173 1.31 -24.70 -5.42
C HIS A 173 0.26 -25.53 -4.66
N CYS A 174 0.28 -25.51 -3.33
CA CYS A 174 -0.74 -26.18 -2.51
C CYS A 174 -2.15 -25.63 -2.75
N GLN A 175 -2.27 -24.33 -3.04
CA GLN A 175 -3.54 -23.73 -3.44
C GLN A 175 -3.97 -24.24 -4.82
N LEU A 176 -3.08 -24.27 -5.81
CA LEU A 176 -3.40 -24.70 -7.18
C LEU A 176 -3.76 -26.19 -7.27
N PHE A 177 -3.09 -27.04 -6.49
CA PHE A 177 -3.24 -28.49 -6.50
C PHE A 177 -3.56 -29.04 -5.10
N PRO A 178 -4.78 -28.87 -4.57
CA PRO A 178 -5.10 -29.14 -3.17
C PRO A 178 -4.94 -30.60 -2.72
N THR A 179 -4.80 -31.54 -3.66
CA THR A 179 -4.52 -32.95 -3.35
C THR A 179 -3.04 -33.26 -3.16
N CYS A 180 -2.13 -32.30 -3.40
CA CYS A 180 -0.69 -32.47 -3.18
C CYS A 180 -0.37 -32.66 -1.69
N LEU A 181 -1.14 -32.00 -0.82
CA LEU A 181 -0.86 -31.87 0.61
C LEU A 181 -1.94 -32.56 1.46
N GLU A 182 -1.51 -33.48 2.32
CA GLU A 182 -2.35 -33.95 3.42
C GLU A 182 -2.33 -32.93 4.55
N MET A 183 -3.52 -32.47 4.96
CA MET A 183 -3.63 -31.45 6.01
C MET A 183 -3.37 -32.07 7.39
N THR A 184 -2.30 -31.63 8.05
CA THR A 184 -1.93 -32.05 9.40
C THR A 184 -2.32 -31.00 10.45
N GLU A 185 -2.41 -31.40 11.71
CA GLU A 185 -2.64 -30.45 12.81
C GLU A 185 -1.50 -29.44 12.96
N ASP A 186 -0.25 -29.84 12.70
CA ASP A 186 0.92 -28.99 12.86
C ASP A 186 0.87 -27.77 11.92
N ILE A 187 0.47 -27.98 10.67
CA ILE A 187 0.30 -26.90 9.68
C ILE A 187 -0.80 -25.93 10.13
N ILE A 188 -1.91 -26.46 10.66
CA ILE A 188 -3.03 -25.63 11.11
C ILE A 188 -2.66 -24.86 12.39
N ASP A 189 -1.91 -25.50 13.30
CA ASP A 189 -1.45 -24.89 14.54
C ASP A 189 -0.42 -23.78 14.27
N GLU A 190 0.43 -23.94 13.27
CA GLU A 190 1.33 -22.89 12.79
C GLU A 190 0.56 -21.68 12.26
N LEU A 191 -0.42 -21.87 11.37
CA LEU A 191 -1.27 -20.77 10.92
C LEU A 191 -2.02 -20.12 12.09
N ARG A 192 -2.50 -20.92 13.04
CA ARG A 192 -3.19 -20.40 14.23
C ARG A 192 -2.27 -19.51 15.06
N ASP A 193 -1.02 -19.92 15.27
CA ASP A 193 -0.04 -19.14 16.02
C ASP A 193 0.26 -17.80 15.35
N ILE A 194 0.45 -17.80 14.02
CA ILE A 194 0.61 -16.57 13.22
C ILE A 194 -0.60 -15.63 13.41
N LEU A 195 -1.83 -16.17 13.36
CA LEU A 195 -3.04 -15.38 13.53
C LEU A 195 -3.17 -14.79 14.94
N ILE A 196 -2.79 -15.56 15.98
CA ILE A 196 -2.79 -15.09 17.37
C ILE A 196 -1.78 -13.95 17.56
N TYR A 197 -0.56 -14.12 17.04
CA TYR A 197 0.44 -13.06 17.05
C TYR A 197 -0.06 -11.79 16.34
N CYS A 198 -0.59 -11.94 15.12
CA CYS A 198 -1.13 -10.81 14.35
C CYS A 198 -2.26 -10.07 15.08
N LEU A 199 -3.13 -10.81 15.78
CA LEU A 199 -4.21 -10.24 16.56
C LEU A 199 -3.66 -9.43 17.74
N GLY A 200 -2.70 -10.00 18.49
CA GLY A 200 -2.04 -9.32 19.59
C GLY A 200 -1.30 -8.05 19.15
N ASP A 201 -0.53 -8.13 18.08
CA ASP A 201 0.21 -6.99 17.52
C ASP A 201 -0.75 -5.88 17.05
N THR A 202 -1.79 -6.22 16.28
CA THR A 202 -2.75 -5.24 15.76
C THR A 202 -3.61 -4.60 16.87
N MET A 203 -3.90 -5.33 17.95
CA MET A 203 -4.64 -4.79 19.09
C MET A 203 -3.80 -3.84 19.95
N THR A 204 -2.49 -4.08 20.03
CA THR A 204 -1.58 -3.32 20.91
C THR A 204 -0.81 -2.22 20.18
N SER A 205 -0.67 -2.31 18.86
CA SER A 205 0.09 -1.38 18.03
C SER A 205 -0.75 -0.89 16.83
N PRO A 206 -1.00 0.43 16.71
CA PRO A 206 -1.64 0.97 15.52
C PRO A 206 -0.74 0.91 14.27
N MET A 207 0.53 0.53 14.43
CA MET A 207 1.56 0.46 13.37
C MET A 207 1.91 -0.98 12.97
N ALA A 208 1.13 -1.95 13.43
CA ALA A 208 1.32 -3.38 13.16
C ALA A 208 1.52 -3.70 11.67
N ASN A 209 2.45 -4.61 11.38
CA ASN A 209 2.77 -5.03 10.02
C ASN A 209 1.79 -6.05 9.44
N CYS A 210 0.82 -6.50 10.24
CA CYS A 210 -0.18 -7.44 9.77
C CYS A 210 -0.95 -6.87 8.56
N PRO A 211 -1.15 -7.65 7.48
CA PRO A 211 -1.91 -7.21 6.31
C PRO A 211 -3.41 -7.00 6.60
N TYR A 212 -3.91 -7.57 7.70
CA TYR A 212 -5.32 -7.60 8.08
C TYR A 212 -5.59 -6.83 9.37
N GLY A 213 -6.81 -6.30 9.50
CA GLY A 213 -7.29 -5.72 10.75
C GLY A 213 -7.89 -6.76 11.68
N VAL A 214 -8.16 -6.38 12.93
CA VAL A 214 -8.81 -7.24 13.95
C VAL A 214 -10.13 -7.85 13.44
N ILE A 215 -10.91 -7.07 12.70
CA ILE A 215 -12.21 -7.48 12.13
C ILE A 215 -12.06 -8.64 11.14
N ASP A 216 -10.95 -8.72 10.41
CA ASP A 216 -10.68 -9.78 9.43
C ASP A 216 -9.96 -10.98 10.08
N LEU A 217 -9.03 -10.71 11.01
CA LEU A 217 -8.25 -11.73 11.71
C LEU A 217 -9.12 -12.65 12.57
N GLN A 218 -10.16 -12.12 13.20
CA GLN A 218 -11.03 -12.90 14.09
C GLN A 218 -11.82 -14.00 13.32
N PRO A 219 -12.50 -13.70 12.19
CA PRO A 219 -13.07 -14.73 11.32
C PRO A 219 -12.05 -15.74 10.77
N MET A 220 -10.85 -15.29 10.40
CA MET A 220 -9.78 -16.19 9.91
C MET A 220 -9.37 -17.20 10.99
N LEU A 221 -9.23 -16.75 12.23
CA LEU A 221 -8.93 -17.62 13.38
C LEU A 221 -10.07 -18.61 13.64
N THR A 222 -11.33 -18.17 13.56
CA THR A 222 -12.50 -19.04 13.71
C THR A 222 -12.55 -20.11 12.61
N LEU A 223 -12.29 -19.74 11.35
CA LEU A 223 -12.23 -20.69 10.23
C LEU A 223 -11.09 -21.71 10.44
N THR A 224 -9.90 -21.24 10.85
CA THR A 224 -8.73 -22.10 11.14
C THR A 224 -9.06 -23.12 12.23
N ASN A 225 -9.74 -22.70 13.29
CA ASN A 225 -10.19 -23.61 14.36
C ASN A 225 -11.24 -24.62 13.89
N ALA A 226 -12.13 -24.22 12.97
CA ALA A 226 -13.10 -25.14 12.37
C ALA A 226 -12.41 -26.21 11.51
N ILE A 227 -11.41 -25.82 10.72
CA ILE A 227 -10.58 -26.73 9.91
C ILE A 227 -9.80 -27.69 10.82
N ARG A 228 -9.19 -27.20 11.91
CA ARG A 228 -8.52 -28.06 12.90
C ARG A 228 -9.44 -29.15 13.44
N LYS A 229 -10.69 -28.79 13.73
CA LYS A 229 -11.70 -29.72 14.25
C LYS A 229 -12.10 -30.79 13.21
N SER A 230 -12.17 -30.46 11.92
CA SER A 230 -12.49 -31.45 10.88
C SER A 230 -11.33 -32.43 10.68
N VAL A 231 -10.08 -31.94 10.64
CA VAL A 231 -8.88 -32.79 10.52
C VAL A 231 -8.78 -33.77 11.70
N ARG A 232 -9.05 -33.30 12.92
CA ARG A 232 -9.09 -34.16 14.13
C ARG A 232 -10.08 -35.31 14.07
N LYS A 233 -11.18 -35.14 13.33
CA LYS A 233 -12.19 -36.19 13.17
C LYS A 233 -11.78 -37.27 12.17
N GLY A 234 -10.62 -37.13 11.52
CA GLY A 234 -10.15 -38.06 10.49
C GLY A 234 -10.92 -37.95 9.18
N GLU A 235 -11.62 -36.84 8.95
CA GLU A 235 -12.27 -36.57 7.68
C GLU A 235 -11.18 -36.35 6.61
N LYS A 236 -11.00 -37.32 5.70
CA LYS A 236 -10.00 -37.25 4.64
C LYS A 236 -10.51 -36.44 3.44
N GLY A 237 -9.59 -35.74 2.76
CA GLY A 237 -9.85 -35.12 1.46
C GLY A 237 -10.68 -33.84 1.52
N HIS A 238 -10.16 -32.81 2.19
CA HIS A 238 -10.75 -31.46 2.18
C HIS A 238 -9.95 -30.49 1.30
N PRO A 239 -10.10 -30.56 -0.03
CA PRO A 239 -9.38 -29.66 -0.94
C PRO A 239 -9.70 -28.18 -0.62
N GLY A 240 -10.92 -27.87 -0.16
CA GLY A 240 -11.29 -26.53 0.28
C GLY A 240 -10.52 -26.05 1.51
N SER A 241 -10.23 -26.93 2.47
CA SER A 241 -9.41 -26.61 3.65
C SER A 241 -7.95 -26.37 3.26
N VAL A 242 -7.39 -27.20 2.39
CA VAL A 242 -6.03 -27.03 1.84
C VAL A 242 -5.93 -25.71 1.08
N CYS A 243 -6.89 -25.39 0.21
CA CYS A 243 -6.95 -24.10 -0.47
C CYS A 243 -6.96 -22.93 0.50
N SER A 244 -7.78 -23.00 1.55
CA SER A 244 -7.96 -21.91 2.50
C SER A 244 -6.68 -21.68 3.32
N VAL A 245 -6.12 -22.75 3.89
CA VAL A 245 -4.87 -22.68 4.66
C VAL A 245 -3.70 -22.27 3.78
N GLY A 246 -3.55 -22.90 2.60
CA GLY A 246 -2.51 -22.56 1.64
C GLY A 246 -2.57 -21.10 1.21
N ARG A 247 -3.77 -20.55 0.98
CA ARG A 247 -3.95 -19.13 0.66
C ARG A 247 -3.58 -18.21 1.83
N PHE A 248 -3.93 -18.56 3.07
CA PHE A 248 -3.51 -17.76 4.23
C PHE A 248 -2.00 -17.81 4.44
N MET A 249 -1.40 -19.01 4.39
CA MET A 249 0.05 -19.18 4.51
C MET A 249 0.79 -18.43 3.40
N TYR A 250 0.34 -18.52 2.14
CA TYR A 250 0.88 -17.73 1.02
C TYR A 250 0.97 -16.25 1.38
N ILE A 251 -0.12 -15.66 1.87
CA ILE A 251 -0.20 -14.23 2.18
C ILE A 251 0.76 -13.85 3.32
N PHE A 252 0.78 -14.64 4.40
CA PHE A 252 1.63 -14.33 5.56
C PHE A 252 3.12 -14.55 5.26
N VAL A 253 3.47 -15.64 4.58
CA VAL A 253 4.86 -15.95 4.20
C VAL A 253 5.37 -14.93 3.18
N GLN A 254 4.55 -14.54 2.22
CA GLN A 254 4.90 -13.47 1.29
C GLN A 254 5.09 -12.12 1.99
N GLN A 255 4.30 -11.82 3.02
CA GLN A 255 4.52 -10.62 3.82
C GLN A 255 5.90 -10.63 4.50
N ARG A 256 6.40 -11.81 4.93
CA ARG A 256 7.77 -11.95 5.47
C ARG A 256 8.84 -11.55 4.45
N PHE A 257 8.65 -11.91 3.17
CA PHE A 257 9.53 -11.45 2.09
C PHE A 257 9.50 -9.93 1.95
N TYR A 258 8.30 -9.34 1.93
CA TYR A 258 8.12 -7.89 1.81
C TYR A 258 8.65 -7.05 2.98
N ASP A 259 8.64 -7.63 4.18
CA ASP A 259 9.09 -6.98 5.41
C ASP A 259 10.54 -7.31 5.77
N PHE A 260 11.30 -7.97 4.88
CA PHE A 260 12.70 -8.33 5.15
C PHE A 260 12.84 -9.15 6.45
N HIS A 261 11.89 -10.07 6.68
CA HIS A 261 11.81 -10.80 7.93
C HIS A 261 13.06 -11.67 8.15
N GLY A 262 13.68 -11.54 9.32
CA GLY A 262 14.92 -12.24 9.67
C GLY A 262 16.19 -11.59 9.08
N GLN A 263 16.08 -10.46 8.38
CA GLN A 263 17.21 -9.74 7.80
C GLN A 263 17.61 -8.50 8.62
N PRO A 264 18.86 -8.03 8.52
CA PRO A 264 19.26 -6.71 9.03
C PRO A 264 18.48 -5.60 8.30
N GLY A 265 17.54 -4.96 8.99
CA GLY A 265 16.66 -3.94 8.40
C GLY A 265 15.22 -4.38 8.16
N ALA A 266 14.78 -5.49 8.79
CA ALA A 266 13.39 -5.91 8.82
C ALA A 266 12.44 -4.74 9.12
N ARG A 267 11.35 -4.63 8.33
CA ARG A 267 10.27 -3.70 8.63
C ARG A 267 9.60 -4.19 9.91
N LEU A 268 9.52 -3.33 10.92
CA LEU A 268 8.80 -3.58 12.18
C LEU A 268 7.55 -2.70 12.35
N GLU A 269 7.46 -1.64 11.54
CA GLU A 269 6.30 -0.75 11.50
C GLU A 269 5.89 -0.52 10.05
N ARG A 270 4.59 -0.59 9.79
CA ARG A 270 4.04 -0.67 8.44
C ARG A 270 4.41 0.53 7.58
N GLU A 271 4.57 1.66 8.24
CA GLU A 271 4.78 2.97 7.64
C GLU A 271 6.27 3.35 7.54
N LYS A 272 7.16 2.52 8.08
CA LYS A 272 8.61 2.72 7.98
C LYS A 272 9.15 2.08 6.72
N SER A 273 9.90 2.90 5.97
CA SER A 273 10.58 2.45 4.76
C SER A 273 11.83 1.63 5.09
N VAL A 274 12.02 0.50 4.41
CA VAL A 274 13.25 -0.31 4.49
C VAL A 274 14.37 0.23 3.60
N TYR A 275 14.05 1.09 2.63
CA TYR A 275 15.01 1.66 1.66
C TYR A 275 15.59 3.03 2.08
N GLY A 276 15.07 3.60 3.17
CA GLY A 276 15.41 4.94 3.62
C GLY A 276 14.74 6.05 2.81
N ARG A 277 14.59 7.24 3.41
CA ARG A 277 13.94 8.40 2.78
C ARG A 277 14.90 9.14 1.85
N LYS A 278 14.81 8.92 0.54
CA LYS A 278 15.55 9.71 -0.47
C LYS A 278 14.65 10.20 -1.59
N PHE A 279 13.68 11.06 -1.29
CA PHE A 279 12.91 11.76 -2.31
C PHE A 279 13.28 13.25 -2.36
N LYS A 280 13.59 13.71 -3.59
CA LYS A 280 13.78 15.12 -3.93
C LYS A 280 12.45 15.61 -4.51
N ARG A 281 11.89 16.67 -3.93
CA ARG A 281 10.69 17.35 -4.44
C ARG A 281 10.92 17.78 -5.89
N THR A 282 9.93 17.62 -6.76
CA THR A 282 9.99 18.28 -8.07
C THR A 282 9.81 19.79 -7.91
N ALA A 283 10.32 20.55 -8.89
CA ALA A 283 10.20 22.00 -8.92
C ALA A 283 8.74 22.48 -8.88
N LEU A 284 7.81 21.68 -9.42
CA LEU A 284 6.38 21.98 -9.43
C LEU A 284 5.78 21.98 -8.02
N VAL A 285 6.05 20.96 -7.21
CA VAL A 285 5.62 20.92 -5.81
C VAL A 285 6.29 22.00 -5.00
N ALA A 286 7.59 22.25 -5.24
CA ALA A 286 8.33 23.30 -4.54
C ALA A 286 7.73 24.70 -4.78
N LEU A 287 7.22 24.97 -6.00
CA LEU A 287 6.59 26.25 -6.36
C LEU A 287 5.15 26.37 -5.86
N LEU A 288 4.34 25.32 -6.03
CA LEU A 288 2.90 25.37 -5.70
C LEU A 288 2.62 25.16 -4.22
N SER A 289 3.53 24.53 -3.47
CA SER A 289 3.29 24.22 -2.06
C SER A 289 3.03 25.48 -1.21
N PRO A 290 3.82 26.58 -1.28
CA PRO A 290 3.51 27.80 -0.54
C PRO A 290 2.17 28.44 -0.93
N LEU A 291 1.83 28.43 -2.22
CA LEU A 291 0.54 28.95 -2.73
C LEU A 291 -0.66 28.15 -2.21
N LEU A 292 -0.46 26.85 -1.96
CA LEU A 292 -1.45 25.92 -1.46
C LEU A 292 -1.34 25.70 0.06
N PHE A 293 -0.74 26.65 0.78
CA PHE A 293 -0.59 26.62 2.25
C PHE A 293 0.07 25.33 2.78
N PHE A 294 1.03 24.78 2.01
CA PHE A 294 1.75 23.55 2.33
C PHE A 294 0.90 22.29 2.46
N SER A 295 -0.39 22.34 2.10
CA SER A 295 -1.27 21.16 2.06
C SER A 295 -0.74 20.04 1.16
N PRO A 296 -0.20 20.30 -0.04
CA PRO A 296 0.38 19.25 -0.87
C PRO A 296 1.52 18.49 -0.17
N ASP A 297 2.32 19.14 0.67
CA ASP A 297 3.39 18.46 1.41
C ASP A 297 2.85 17.46 2.43
N ILE A 298 1.75 17.81 3.11
CA ILE A 298 1.11 16.95 4.12
C ILE A 298 0.50 15.72 3.44
N HIS A 299 -0.22 15.92 2.34
CA HIS A 299 -0.81 14.82 1.58
C HIS A 299 0.26 13.96 0.90
N LEU A 300 1.34 14.55 0.38
CA LEU A 300 2.46 13.82 -0.21
C LEU A 300 3.15 12.95 0.85
N ALA A 301 3.46 13.51 2.02
CA ALA A 301 4.04 12.75 3.12
C ALA A 301 3.14 11.58 3.56
N SER A 302 1.82 11.79 3.58
CA SER A 302 0.85 10.75 3.92
C SER A 302 0.77 9.66 2.85
N LEU A 303 0.76 10.05 1.56
CA LEU A 303 0.79 9.11 0.43
C LEU A 303 2.10 8.30 0.40
N GLU A 304 3.23 8.94 0.68
CA GLU A 304 4.54 8.29 0.79
C GLU A 304 4.58 7.31 1.96
N LYS A 305 3.91 7.61 3.07
CA LYS A 305 3.84 6.72 4.23
C LYS A 305 3.09 5.41 3.91
N ILE A 306 2.09 5.48 3.03
CA ILE A 306 1.23 4.36 2.66
C ILE A 306 1.81 3.56 1.49
N TRP A 307 2.50 4.23 0.55
CA TRP A 307 3.01 3.63 -0.69
C TRP A 307 4.54 3.45 -0.72
N GLY A 308 5.28 3.97 0.26
CA GLY A 308 6.71 4.30 0.15
C GLY A 308 7.59 3.23 -0.50
N ASP A 309 7.41 1.98 -0.06
CA ASP A 309 8.21 0.84 -0.51
C ASP A 309 7.57 0.05 -1.67
N GLY A 310 6.51 0.59 -2.29
CA GLY A 310 5.79 -0.06 -3.38
C GLY A 310 4.72 -1.05 -2.93
N LEU A 311 4.44 -1.11 -1.62
CA LEU A 311 3.47 -2.00 -1.00
C LEU A 311 2.33 -1.18 -0.42
N VAL A 312 1.09 -1.68 -0.52
CA VAL A 312 -0.10 -1.06 0.09
C VAL A 312 -0.87 -2.08 0.88
N SER A 313 -0.95 -1.85 2.19
CA SER A 313 -1.94 -2.52 3.02
C SER A 313 -3.33 -1.93 2.74
N LYS A 314 -4.32 -2.82 2.57
CA LYS A 314 -5.73 -2.44 2.45
C LYS A 314 -6.15 -1.55 3.62
N VAL A 315 -5.76 -1.92 4.84
CA VAL A 315 -6.12 -1.21 6.07
C VAL A 315 -5.62 0.23 6.03
N SER A 316 -4.35 0.44 5.68
CA SER A 316 -3.77 1.79 5.61
C SER A 316 -4.39 2.64 4.50
N TRP A 317 -4.71 2.03 3.35
CA TRP A 317 -5.41 2.71 2.27
C TRP A 317 -6.83 3.13 2.67
N THR A 318 -7.60 2.24 3.29
CA THR A 318 -8.96 2.52 3.74
C THR A 318 -8.97 3.66 4.76
N ILE A 319 -8.12 3.60 5.79
CA ILE A 319 -8.01 4.66 6.81
C ILE A 319 -7.68 6.01 6.18
N PHE A 320 -6.74 6.04 5.23
CA PHE A 320 -6.35 7.25 4.54
C PHE A 320 -7.48 7.85 3.69
N MET A 321 -8.18 7.00 2.93
CA MET A 321 -9.28 7.45 2.07
C MET A 321 -10.49 7.90 2.88
N GLU A 322 -10.79 7.24 4.00
CA GLU A 322 -11.82 7.68 4.95
C GLU A 322 -11.48 9.06 5.53
N LYS A 323 -10.24 9.27 5.98
CA LYS A 323 -9.78 10.56 6.47
C LYS A 323 -9.95 11.66 5.41
N LEU A 324 -9.49 11.43 4.18
CA LEU A 324 -9.63 12.40 3.09
C LEU A 324 -11.10 12.72 2.76
N ASN A 325 -11.96 11.71 2.76
CA ASN A 325 -13.39 11.92 2.51
C ASN A 325 -14.02 12.80 3.60
N THR A 326 -13.67 12.58 4.87
CA THR A 326 -14.11 13.43 5.99
C THR A 326 -13.61 14.86 5.84
N GLU A 327 -12.31 15.04 5.56
CA GLU A 327 -11.71 16.37 5.33
C GLU A 327 -12.42 17.13 4.18
N TRP A 328 -12.67 16.47 3.05
CA TRP A 328 -13.37 17.09 1.93
C TRP A 328 -14.82 17.47 2.28
N GLN A 329 -15.52 16.65 3.07
CA GLN A 329 -16.87 16.98 3.55
C GLN A 329 -16.86 18.23 4.44
N GLU A 330 -15.89 18.33 5.35
CA GLU A 330 -15.70 19.51 6.21
C GLU A 330 -15.39 20.77 5.38
N PHE A 331 -14.51 20.66 4.38
CA PHE A 331 -14.20 21.80 3.50
C PHE A 331 -15.41 22.26 2.70
N ILE A 332 -16.25 21.36 2.20
CA ILE A 332 -17.51 21.72 1.52
C ILE A 332 -18.44 22.47 2.48
N LEU A 333 -18.58 21.98 3.71
CA LEU A 333 -19.42 22.60 4.74
C LEU A 333 -18.95 24.03 5.04
N TYR A 334 -17.65 24.22 5.36
CA TYR A 334 -17.09 25.53 5.67
C TYR A 334 -17.14 26.50 4.48
N SER A 335 -16.88 26.01 3.27
CA SER A 335 -16.98 26.82 2.04
C SER A 335 -18.41 27.30 1.81
N THR A 336 -19.42 26.50 2.14
CA THR A 336 -20.84 26.88 2.01
C THR A 336 -21.24 27.95 3.04
N VAL A 337 -20.76 27.82 4.28
CA VAL A 337 -20.97 28.85 5.32
C VAL A 337 -20.34 30.18 4.89
N LEU A 338 -19.10 30.14 4.39
CA LEU A 338 -18.38 31.32 3.93
C LEU A 338 -19.03 31.93 2.67
N LEU A 339 -19.56 31.12 1.76
CA LEU A 339 -20.33 31.57 0.60
C LEU A 339 -21.56 32.38 1.05
N ASN A 340 -22.33 31.87 2.01
CA ASN A 340 -23.50 32.57 2.55
C ASN A 340 -23.10 33.88 3.25
N ALA A 341 -21.98 33.88 3.99
CA ALA A 341 -21.46 35.09 4.63
C ALA A 341 -21.05 36.16 3.60
N ASN A 342 -20.39 35.77 2.50
CA ASN A 342 -20.06 36.68 1.40
C ASN A 342 -21.31 37.26 0.74
N VAL A 343 -22.32 36.43 0.46
CA VAL A 343 -23.59 36.89 -0.14
C VAL A 343 -24.31 37.87 0.80
N ALA A 344 -24.38 37.56 2.10
CA ALA A 344 -24.95 38.45 3.09
C ALA A 344 -24.18 39.78 3.19
N PHE A 345 -22.85 39.72 3.15
CA PHE A 345 -21.99 40.90 3.15
C PHE A 345 -22.23 41.81 1.94
N LEU A 346 -22.35 41.24 0.74
CA LEU A 346 -22.65 42.02 -0.48
C LEU A 346 -24.07 42.59 -0.50
N ALA A 347 -25.00 42.00 0.25
CA ALA A 347 -26.38 42.49 0.36
C ALA A 347 -26.53 43.69 1.31
N ILE A 348 -25.51 44.01 2.11
CA ILE A 348 -25.52 45.19 2.97
C ILE A 348 -25.46 46.45 2.10
N GLN A 349 -26.44 47.35 2.24
CA GLN A 349 -26.58 48.54 1.38
C GLN A 349 -25.35 49.45 1.39
N SER A 350 -24.71 49.62 2.55
CA SER A 350 -23.47 50.43 2.68
C SER A 350 -22.29 49.92 1.85
N VAL A 351 -22.37 48.67 1.38
CA VAL A 351 -21.35 48.01 0.55
C VAL A 351 -21.59 48.31 -0.91
N ASP A 352 -22.87 48.36 -1.31
CA ASP A 352 -23.30 48.72 -2.64
C ASP A 352 -23.11 50.22 -2.91
N ASP A 353 -23.46 51.04 -1.92
CA ASP A 353 -23.34 52.50 -1.95
C ASP A 353 -21.88 52.99 -1.93
N SER A 354 -20.91 52.12 -1.61
CA SER A 354 -19.47 52.46 -1.56
C SER A 354 -18.80 52.63 -2.94
N SER A 355 -19.56 52.48 -4.02
CA SER A 355 -19.07 52.59 -5.40
C SER A 355 -19.38 53.97 -6.01
N ASP A 356 -18.54 54.96 -5.70
CA ASP A 356 -18.65 56.34 -6.25
C ASP A 356 -18.37 56.45 -7.78
N ASN A 357 -18.14 55.33 -8.48
CA ASN A 357 -17.85 55.26 -9.92
C ASN A 357 -18.60 54.08 -10.55
N ALA A 358 -18.73 54.09 -11.89
CA ALA A 358 -19.33 52.98 -12.67
C ALA A 358 -18.64 51.60 -12.52
N GLY A 359 -17.54 51.51 -11.74
CA GLY A 359 -16.83 50.27 -11.41
C GLY A 359 -17.10 49.81 -9.98
N ARG A 360 -17.10 48.49 -9.76
CA ARG A 360 -17.31 47.86 -8.43
C ARG A 360 -16.22 48.25 -7.43
N SER A 361 -16.57 48.40 -6.16
CA SER A 361 -15.60 48.80 -5.12
C SER A 361 -14.56 47.69 -4.87
N PRO A 362 -13.34 48.04 -4.39
CA PRO A 362 -12.32 47.04 -4.08
C PRO A 362 -12.79 45.96 -3.09
N ALA A 363 -13.66 46.32 -2.13
CA ALA A 363 -14.27 45.38 -1.21
C ALA A 363 -15.22 44.40 -1.92
N GLN A 364 -16.04 44.90 -2.86
CA GLN A 364 -16.92 44.06 -3.67
C GLN A 364 -16.12 43.09 -4.57
N ILE A 365 -15.09 43.58 -5.27
CA ILE A 365 -14.24 42.74 -6.13
C ILE A 365 -13.57 41.63 -5.32
N THR A 366 -13.02 41.96 -4.15
CA THR A 366 -12.35 40.98 -3.28
C THR A 366 -13.35 39.92 -2.76
N SER A 367 -14.57 40.33 -2.42
CA SER A 367 -15.64 39.40 -2.03
C SER A 367 -16.11 38.51 -3.20
N TYR A 368 -16.16 39.01 -4.44
CA TYR A 368 -16.45 38.15 -5.60
C TYR A 368 -15.39 37.07 -5.82
N ILE A 369 -14.10 37.40 -5.65
CA ILE A 369 -13.02 36.41 -5.77
C ILE A 369 -13.15 35.38 -4.63
N SER A 370 -13.52 35.79 -3.42
CA SER A 370 -13.81 34.88 -2.29
C SER A 370 -14.97 33.92 -2.59
N ILE A 371 -16.05 34.40 -3.22
CA ILE A 371 -17.19 33.59 -3.66
C ILE A 371 -16.73 32.55 -4.70
N ILE A 372 -15.98 32.98 -5.72
CA ILE A 372 -15.49 32.08 -6.77
C ILE A 372 -14.58 31.00 -6.18
N ALA A 373 -13.68 31.37 -5.26
CA ALA A 373 -12.82 30.43 -4.55
C ALA A 373 -13.64 29.44 -3.69
N SER A 374 -14.66 29.91 -2.98
CA SER A 374 -15.59 29.05 -2.21
C SER A 374 -16.33 28.05 -3.10
N ILE A 375 -16.86 28.50 -4.25
CA ILE A 375 -17.54 27.62 -5.22
C ILE A 375 -16.55 26.59 -5.79
N GLY A 376 -15.32 27.01 -6.12
CA GLY A 376 -14.26 26.12 -6.57
C GLY A 376 -13.93 25.03 -5.55
N SER A 377 -13.81 25.39 -4.26
CA SER A 377 -13.62 24.44 -3.16
C SER A 377 -14.76 23.42 -3.08
N ILE A 378 -16.02 23.88 -3.17
CA ILE A 378 -17.21 23.00 -3.15
C ILE A 378 -17.19 22.02 -4.33
N ILE A 379 -16.99 22.51 -5.55
CA ILE A 379 -16.98 21.69 -6.77
C ILE A 379 -15.87 20.65 -6.70
N LEU A 380 -14.65 21.05 -6.34
CA LEU A 380 -13.52 20.14 -6.23
C LEU A 380 -13.73 19.10 -5.12
N GLY A 381 -14.22 19.52 -3.95
CA GLY A 381 -14.57 18.59 -2.87
C GLY A 381 -15.59 17.53 -3.31
N LEU A 382 -16.66 17.95 -3.98
CA LEU A 382 -17.69 17.03 -4.50
C LEU A 382 -17.15 16.07 -5.56
N LEU A 383 -16.31 16.57 -6.48
CA LEU A 383 -15.67 15.75 -7.51
C LEU A 383 -14.72 14.72 -6.91
N LEU A 384 -13.93 15.10 -5.90
CA LEU A 384 -13.02 14.20 -5.21
C LEU A 384 -13.75 13.11 -4.46
N ILE A 385 -14.78 13.46 -3.68
CA ILE A 385 -15.66 12.49 -3.01
C ILE A 385 -16.27 11.54 -4.04
N ARG A 386 -16.85 12.06 -5.13
CA ARG A 386 -17.49 11.21 -6.16
C ARG A 386 -16.49 10.25 -6.80
N LYS A 387 -15.31 10.73 -7.18
CA LYS A 387 -14.27 9.92 -7.84
C LYS A 387 -13.71 8.84 -6.92
N ASN A 388 -13.68 9.10 -5.62
CA ASN A 388 -12.99 8.25 -4.65
C ASN A 388 -13.94 7.44 -3.75
N ARG A 389 -15.26 7.63 -3.88
CA ARG A 389 -16.29 6.90 -3.10
C ARG A 389 -16.25 5.39 -3.32
N SER A 390 -15.93 4.92 -4.53
CA SER A 390 -15.71 3.49 -4.79
C SER A 390 -14.37 3.02 -4.22
N LYS A 391 -13.34 3.86 -4.30
CA LYS A 391 -11.95 3.51 -3.98
C LYS A 391 -11.65 3.17 -2.53
N ALA A 392 -12.47 3.64 -1.59
CA ALA A 392 -12.36 3.25 -0.19
C ALA A 392 -12.75 1.77 0.05
N ARG A 393 -13.51 1.19 -0.89
CA ARG A 393 -13.99 -0.21 -0.85
C ARG A 393 -13.18 -1.15 -1.73
N ASP A 394 -12.30 -0.61 -2.57
CA ASP A 394 -11.46 -1.37 -3.48
C ASP A 394 -10.54 -2.33 -2.70
N SER A 395 -10.20 -3.45 -3.34
CA SER A 395 -9.23 -4.41 -2.81
C SER A 395 -7.82 -3.80 -2.68
N SER A 396 -6.95 -4.37 -1.85
CA SER A 396 -5.54 -3.96 -1.78
C SER A 396 -4.87 -3.97 -3.15
N GLN A 397 -5.23 -4.93 -4.02
CA GLN A 397 -4.70 -5.07 -5.36
C GLN A 397 -5.14 -3.93 -6.29
N GLU A 398 -6.40 -3.49 -6.23
CA GLU A 398 -6.90 -2.36 -7.02
C GLU A 398 -6.31 -1.04 -6.56
N ALA A 399 -6.23 -0.82 -5.24
CA ALA A 399 -5.53 0.33 -4.67
C ALA A 399 -4.06 0.37 -5.10
N TRP A 400 -3.43 -0.81 -5.12
CA TRP A 400 -2.06 -0.96 -5.56
C TRP A 400 -1.88 -0.69 -7.05
N LEU A 401 -2.73 -1.27 -7.91
CA LEU A 401 -2.72 -0.99 -9.34
C LEU A 401 -2.95 0.49 -9.64
N PHE A 402 -3.87 1.13 -8.91
CA PHE A 402 -4.11 2.56 -9.02
C PHE A 402 -2.85 3.36 -8.71
N LEU A 403 -2.23 3.18 -7.54
CA LEU A 403 -1.03 3.94 -7.16
C LEU A 403 0.20 3.59 -8.01
N ARG A 404 0.35 2.33 -8.43
CA ARG A 404 1.37 1.89 -9.40
C ARG A 404 1.20 2.61 -10.74
N SER A 405 -0.03 2.71 -11.25
CA SER A 405 -0.33 3.44 -12.49
C SER A 405 0.05 4.92 -12.37
N GLN A 406 -0.17 5.54 -11.20
CA GLN A 406 0.20 6.92 -10.96
C GLN A 406 1.72 7.09 -10.90
N LYS A 407 2.46 6.24 -10.18
CA LYS A 407 3.92 6.33 -10.03
C LYS A 407 4.70 6.08 -11.32
N ARG A 408 4.14 5.35 -12.29
CA ARG A 408 4.76 5.21 -13.63
C ARG A 408 4.94 6.58 -14.30
N THR A 409 4.15 7.58 -13.90
CA THR A 409 4.36 8.99 -14.22
C THR A 409 5.28 9.59 -13.16
N LYS A 410 6.43 10.17 -13.56
CA LYS A 410 7.45 10.70 -12.62
C LYS A 410 6.92 11.68 -11.55
N THR A 411 5.76 12.29 -11.79
CA THR A 411 5.09 13.28 -10.92
C THR A 411 3.74 12.81 -10.38
N GLY A 412 3.37 11.53 -10.52
CA GLY A 412 2.00 11.07 -10.27
C GLY A 412 1.53 11.19 -8.82
N LEU A 413 2.35 10.78 -7.85
CA LEU A 413 2.01 10.93 -6.42
C LEU A 413 1.96 12.40 -5.99
N GLU A 414 2.86 13.22 -6.53
CA GLU A 414 2.89 14.67 -6.28
C GLU A 414 1.65 15.38 -6.86
N THR A 415 1.23 15.00 -8.06
CA THR A 415 0.01 15.52 -8.69
C THR A 415 -1.22 15.14 -7.87
N LEU A 416 -1.25 13.91 -7.34
CA LEU A 416 -2.32 13.45 -6.47
C LEU A 416 -2.36 14.24 -5.15
N ALA A 417 -1.20 14.51 -4.56
CA ALA A 417 -1.09 15.31 -3.34
C ALA A 417 -1.58 16.75 -3.54
N ILE A 418 -1.22 17.37 -4.66
CA ILE A 418 -1.74 18.70 -5.05
C ILE A 418 -3.25 18.64 -5.19
N LEU A 419 -3.75 17.68 -5.98
CA LEU A 419 -5.17 17.52 -6.26
C LEU A 419 -5.99 17.34 -4.97
N TYR A 420 -5.50 16.55 -4.02
CA TYR A 420 -6.18 16.31 -2.74
C TYR A 420 -6.17 17.53 -1.82
N GLY A 421 -5.16 18.40 -1.91
CA GLY A 421 -5.06 19.65 -1.16
C GLY A 421 -5.78 20.86 -1.76
N LEU A 422 -6.26 20.77 -3.01
CA LEU A 422 -6.88 21.91 -3.69
C LEU A 422 -8.13 22.47 -2.99
N PRO A 423 -9.11 21.68 -2.52
CA PRO A 423 -10.29 22.21 -1.85
C PRO A 423 -9.92 23.03 -0.61
N TYR A 424 -8.99 22.52 0.20
CA TYR A 424 -8.46 23.24 1.36
C TYR A 424 -7.81 24.57 0.97
N ALA A 425 -6.92 24.56 -0.03
CA ALA A 425 -6.25 25.78 -0.44
C ALA A 425 -7.21 26.86 -0.96
N LEU A 426 -8.22 26.47 -1.75
CA LEU A 426 -9.25 27.39 -2.23
C LEU A 426 -10.10 27.95 -1.09
N LEU A 427 -10.46 27.11 -0.10
CA LEU A 427 -11.14 27.58 1.12
C LEU A 427 -10.29 28.59 1.90
N MET A 428 -8.99 28.34 2.07
CA MET A 428 -8.08 29.27 2.75
C MET A 428 -7.98 30.60 2.01
N TRP A 429 -7.84 30.59 0.67
CA TRP A 429 -7.87 31.80 -0.14
C TRP A 429 -9.21 32.52 -0.03
N ALA A 430 -10.32 31.79 -0.06
CA ALA A 430 -11.65 32.38 0.13
C ALA A 430 -11.77 33.10 1.48
N MET A 431 -11.27 32.50 2.56
CA MET A 431 -11.28 33.13 3.89
C MET A 431 -10.42 34.39 3.92
N ILE A 432 -9.19 34.34 3.42
CA ILE A 432 -8.29 35.51 3.41
C ILE A 432 -8.89 36.66 2.60
N LEU A 433 -9.45 36.36 1.43
CA LEU A 433 -10.09 37.36 0.56
C LEU A 433 -11.35 37.94 1.19
N PHE A 434 -12.18 37.13 1.85
CA PHE A 434 -13.36 37.64 2.57
C PHE A 434 -12.97 38.57 3.72
N LEU A 435 -11.98 38.17 4.51
CA LEU A 435 -11.45 39.00 5.60
C LEU A 435 -10.84 40.31 5.07
N ALA A 436 -10.14 40.26 3.93
CA ALA A 436 -9.63 41.44 3.25
C ALA A 436 -10.77 42.35 2.74
N ALA A 437 -11.83 41.78 2.15
CA ALA A 437 -13.01 42.54 1.71
C ALA A 437 -13.69 43.26 2.89
N PHE A 438 -13.89 42.56 4.00
CA PHE A 438 -14.43 43.13 5.23
C PHE A 438 -13.54 44.23 5.79
N SER A 439 -12.22 44.01 5.81
CA SER A 439 -11.24 44.98 6.29
C SER A 439 -11.22 46.23 5.42
N LEU A 440 -11.22 46.08 4.09
CA LEU A 440 -11.26 47.20 3.16
C LEU A 440 -12.46 48.10 3.46
N MET A 441 -13.65 47.52 3.63
CA MET A 441 -14.84 48.28 4.00
C MET A 441 -14.71 49.00 5.35
N CYS A 442 -14.20 48.32 6.38
CA CYS A 442 -14.01 48.91 7.70
C CYS A 442 -12.98 50.03 7.71
N PHE A 443 -12.02 50.09 6.77
CA PHE A 443 -10.96 51.10 6.76
C PHE A 443 -11.15 52.20 5.71
N THR A 444 -11.78 51.95 4.56
CA THR A 444 -11.92 52.95 3.49
C THR A 444 -13.04 53.96 3.76
N ALA A 445 -14.19 53.53 4.28
CA ALA A 445 -15.39 54.37 4.41
C ALA A 445 -15.80 54.64 5.88
N SER A 446 -14.84 54.87 6.79
CA SER A 446 -15.11 54.90 8.24
C SER A 446 -14.42 56.03 9.02
N ASN A 447 -15.04 56.39 10.15
CA ASN A 447 -14.53 57.38 11.09
C ASN A 447 -13.44 56.80 12.01
N LEU A 448 -12.59 57.67 12.57
CA LEU A 448 -11.50 57.29 13.49
C LEU A 448 -11.97 56.40 14.65
N SER A 449 -13.18 56.66 15.18
CA SER A 449 -13.79 55.88 16.26
C SER A 449 -14.13 54.43 15.89
N VAL A 450 -14.27 54.08 14.61
CA VAL A 450 -14.51 52.70 14.12
C VAL A 450 -13.19 52.01 13.78
N ARG A 451 -12.24 52.74 13.21
CA ARG A 451 -10.93 52.21 12.80
C ARG A 451 -10.10 51.71 13.98
N MET A 452 -10.13 52.44 15.10
CA MET A 452 -9.35 52.09 16.30
C MET A 452 -9.76 50.75 16.94
N PRO A 453 -11.05 50.48 17.25
CA PRO A 453 -11.46 49.20 17.83
C PRO A 453 -11.34 48.02 16.86
N VAL A 454 -11.65 48.22 15.57
CA VAL A 454 -11.51 47.15 14.57
C VAL A 454 -10.03 46.82 14.34
N GLY A 455 -9.17 47.83 14.26
CA GLY A 455 -7.73 47.65 14.13
C GLY A 455 -7.09 46.97 15.34
N SER A 456 -7.51 47.32 16.56
CA SER A 456 -7.00 46.66 17.79
C SER A 456 -7.47 45.21 17.89
N ALA A 457 -8.72 44.90 17.50
CA ALA A 457 -9.20 43.52 17.42
C ALA A 457 -8.42 42.70 16.39
N TRP A 458 -8.17 43.25 15.20
CA TRP A 458 -7.32 42.61 14.18
C TRP A 458 -5.90 42.34 14.67
N LEU A 459 -5.28 43.32 15.35
CA LEU A 459 -3.94 43.16 15.93
C LEU A 459 -3.94 42.04 16.98
N ALA A 460 -4.92 42.02 17.88
CA ALA A 460 -5.03 40.99 18.91
C ALA A 460 -5.19 39.59 18.30
N ILE A 461 -6.09 39.44 17.32
CA ILE A 461 -6.29 38.17 16.60
C ILE A 461 -5.01 37.78 15.84
N GLY A 462 -4.35 38.72 15.18
CA GLY A 462 -3.10 38.47 14.45
C GLY A 462 -1.98 37.98 15.38
N VAL A 463 -1.83 38.58 16.56
CA VAL A 463 -0.89 38.14 17.59
C VAL A 463 -1.23 36.73 18.09
N LEU A 464 -2.51 36.44 18.33
CA LEU A 464 -2.96 35.11 18.75
C LEU A 464 -2.71 34.04 17.66
N ILE A 465 -2.97 34.35 16.39
CA ILE A 465 -2.68 33.44 15.27
C ILE A 465 -1.18 33.20 15.17
N LEU A 466 -0.36 34.26 15.24
CA LEU A 466 1.09 34.13 15.20
C LEU A 466 1.61 33.28 16.36
N TRP A 467 1.06 33.49 17.55
CA TRP A 467 1.36 32.68 18.73
C TRP A 467 1.02 31.19 18.52
N CYS A 468 -0.16 30.89 17.98
CA CYS A 468 -0.55 29.52 17.62
C CYS A 468 0.38 28.88 16.58
N VAL A 469 0.84 29.65 15.58
CA VAL A 469 1.77 29.16 14.57
C VAL A 469 3.15 28.89 15.17
N MET A 470 3.66 29.81 16.00
CA MET A 470 4.95 29.66 16.67
C MET A 470 4.97 28.46 17.63
N THR A 471 3.94 28.32 18.47
CA THR A 471 3.82 27.18 19.40
C THR A 471 3.64 25.84 18.67
N SER A 472 2.94 25.83 17.53
CA SER A 472 2.85 24.63 16.68
C SER A 472 4.18 24.26 16.00
N TRP A 473 5.05 25.24 15.74
CA TRP A 473 6.39 24.99 15.23
C TRP A 473 7.33 24.41 16.29
N GLU A 474 7.25 24.86 17.55
CA GLU A 474 8.10 24.35 18.64
C GLU A 474 7.86 22.87 18.96
N THR A 475 6.63 22.37 18.77
CA THR A 475 6.27 20.97 19.03
C THR A 475 6.70 19.99 17.92
N LYS A 476 7.18 20.48 16.77
CA LYS A 476 7.61 19.66 15.63
C LYS A 476 9.11 19.83 15.31
N GLN A 477 10.00 19.28 16.14
CA GLN A 477 11.33 18.82 15.69
C GLN A 477 11.70 17.50 16.36
N PRO A 478 12.20 16.50 15.60
CA PRO A 478 13.37 16.66 14.74
C PRO A 478 13.10 16.26 13.28
N ASP A 479 12.77 17.23 12.43
CA ASP A 479 13.07 17.16 11.00
C ASP A 479 13.43 18.59 10.57
N HIS A 480 14.71 18.88 10.44
CA HIS A 480 15.33 20.19 10.15
C HIS A 480 14.91 20.85 8.80
N ARG A 481 13.81 20.44 8.18
CA ARG A 481 13.44 20.81 6.80
C ARG A 481 12.71 22.16 6.69
N TRP A 482 12.01 22.62 7.72
CA TRP A 482 11.19 23.83 7.66
C TRP A 482 11.96 25.13 7.96
N HIS A 483 12.93 25.09 8.88
CA HIS A 483 13.74 26.27 9.25
C HIS A 483 14.54 26.86 8.09
N MET A 484 14.94 26.04 7.11
CA MET A 484 15.78 26.51 6.02
C MET A 484 15.00 27.16 4.87
N LEU A 485 13.69 26.94 4.78
CA LEU A 485 12.89 27.34 3.60
C LEU A 485 12.08 28.62 3.81
N SER A 486 11.50 28.85 4.99
CA SER A 486 10.79 30.10 5.28
C SER A 486 11.76 31.28 5.38
N LEU A 487 12.90 31.10 6.05
CA LEU A 487 13.95 32.12 6.15
C LEU A 487 14.61 32.42 4.79
N LYS A 488 14.96 31.39 3.98
CA LYS A 488 15.54 31.64 2.65
C LYS A 488 14.58 32.25 1.63
N PHE A 489 13.28 32.02 1.75
CA PHE A 489 12.28 32.64 0.89
C PHE A 489 12.06 34.10 1.29
N LEU A 490 12.00 34.38 2.60
CA LEU A 490 11.94 35.75 3.11
C LEU A 490 13.22 36.53 2.81
N ASP A 491 14.41 35.94 2.99
CA ASP A 491 15.70 36.57 2.67
C ASP A 491 15.82 36.88 1.16
N ASN A 492 15.43 35.94 0.27
CA ASN A 492 15.44 36.19 -1.17
C ASN A 492 14.43 37.25 -1.65
N ILE A 493 13.34 37.44 -0.92
CA ILE A 493 12.36 38.51 -1.21
C ILE A 493 12.85 39.83 -0.63
N TRP A 494 13.47 39.79 0.55
CA TRP A 494 14.04 40.96 1.23
C TRP A 494 15.23 41.55 0.45
N ASP A 495 16.07 40.70 -0.14
CA ASP A 495 17.20 41.11 -0.99
C ASP A 495 16.78 41.66 -2.36
N ARG A 496 15.51 41.48 -2.76
CA ARG A 496 14.97 41.93 -4.05
C ARG A 496 14.12 43.20 -3.97
N LEU A 497 13.90 43.75 -2.77
CA LEU A 497 13.23 45.03 -2.57
C LEU A 497 14.27 46.17 -2.57
N PRO A 498 14.08 47.25 -3.34
CA PRO A 498 14.96 48.42 -3.23
C PRO A 498 14.82 49.02 -1.82
N ALA A 499 15.89 48.97 -1.04
CA ALA A 499 15.92 49.43 0.35
C ALA A 499 15.49 50.92 0.46
N PRO A 500 14.47 51.27 1.26
CA PRO A 500 14.27 52.65 1.68
C PRO A 500 15.28 53.00 2.79
N ILE A 501 15.87 54.18 2.67
CA ILE A 501 17.03 54.79 3.37
C ILE A 501 16.88 54.91 4.92
N ILE A 502 15.96 54.22 5.57
CA ILE A 502 15.63 54.44 7.00
C ILE A 502 16.45 53.52 7.95
N TYR A 503 17.07 52.45 7.46
CA TYR A 503 17.72 51.45 8.33
C TYR A 503 19.01 51.95 9.01
N TRP A 504 19.77 52.85 8.38
CA TRP A 504 21.02 53.37 8.95
C TRP A 504 20.77 54.16 10.25
N ARG A 505 19.67 54.94 10.33
CA ARG A 505 19.45 55.88 11.45
C ARG A 505 18.99 55.24 12.75
N ILE A 506 18.54 53.99 12.69
CA ILE A 506 18.04 53.24 13.85
C ILE A 506 19.15 52.33 14.40
N SER A 507 20.02 51.75 13.57
CA SER A 507 21.12 50.92 14.06
C SER A 507 22.16 51.71 14.86
N GLU A 508 22.43 52.97 14.47
CA GLU A 508 23.38 53.83 15.19
C GLU A 508 22.85 54.32 16.55
N ARG A 509 21.53 54.41 16.74
CA ARG A 509 20.92 54.74 18.04
C ARG A 509 20.84 53.54 18.99
N LEU A 510 20.76 52.32 18.46
CA LEU A 510 20.69 51.10 19.28
C LEU A 510 22.07 50.60 19.73
N SER A 511 23.15 50.93 19.02
CA SER A 511 24.52 50.58 19.44
C SER A 511 25.08 51.42 20.58
N ASN A 512 24.44 52.56 20.92
CA ASN A 512 24.86 53.45 22.02
C ASN A 512 24.18 53.15 23.36
N ILE A 513 23.46 52.03 23.46
CA ILE A 513 22.78 51.61 24.68
C ILE A 513 23.65 50.52 25.36
N ASN A 514 24.48 50.95 26.31
CA ASN A 514 25.28 50.05 27.17
C ASN A 514 24.39 49.41 28.24
N TRP A 515 24.15 48.10 28.13
CA TRP A 515 23.50 47.30 29.19
C TRP A 515 24.56 46.58 30.04
N PRO A 516 24.57 46.72 31.38
CA PRO A 516 25.53 46.01 32.22
C PRO A 516 25.10 44.54 32.40
N LEU A 517 25.82 43.62 31.76
CA LEU A 517 25.70 42.19 32.02
C LEU A 517 26.35 41.83 33.38
N ARG A 518 25.55 41.72 34.43
CA ARG A 518 25.87 40.88 35.60
C ARG A 518 24.97 39.64 35.60
N ARG A 519 25.54 38.46 35.35
CA ARG A 519 24.99 37.18 35.79
C ARG A 519 25.68 36.78 37.10
N PRO A 520 24.97 36.31 38.14
CA PRO A 520 25.60 35.58 39.23
C PRO A 520 25.87 34.13 38.80
N SER A 521 27.05 33.62 39.15
CA SER A 521 27.44 32.22 39.00
C SER A 521 26.66 31.32 39.96
N VAL A 522 25.96 30.31 39.44
CA VAL A 522 25.36 29.24 40.24
C VAL A 522 26.46 28.26 40.65
N LYS A 523 26.65 28.09 41.97
CA LYS A 523 27.52 27.07 42.56
C LYS A 523 26.92 25.69 42.35
N VAL A 524 27.74 24.76 41.85
CA VAL A 524 27.46 23.32 41.85
C VAL A 524 27.75 22.80 43.26
N GLU A 525 26.70 22.38 43.96
CA GLU A 525 26.81 21.73 45.27
C GLU A 525 26.94 20.21 45.06
N LYS A 526 28.09 19.67 45.45
CA LYS A 526 28.35 18.24 45.55
C LYS A 526 27.67 17.72 46.81
N THR A 527 26.73 16.79 46.69
CA THR A 527 26.31 15.94 47.81
C THR A 527 26.92 14.55 47.64
N ALA A 528 27.77 14.21 48.60
CA ALA A 528 28.37 12.91 48.78
C ALA A 528 27.40 11.94 49.46
N SER A 529 27.68 10.66 49.20
CA SER A 529 27.19 9.44 49.84
C SER A 529 26.85 9.52 51.34
N ASN A 530 25.80 8.80 51.74
CA ASN A 530 25.88 7.90 52.89
C ASN A 530 24.91 6.71 52.78
N THR A 531 25.50 5.54 52.95
CA THR A 531 24.96 4.19 53.22
C THR A 531 24.19 4.09 54.53
N SER A 532 23.11 3.28 54.56
CA SER A 532 22.87 2.24 55.59
C SER A 532 21.62 1.38 55.31
N ALA A 533 21.81 0.06 55.45
CA ALA A 533 20.92 -1.10 55.68
C ALA A 533 19.41 -0.84 55.99
N VAL A 534 18.46 -1.70 55.63
CA VAL A 534 18.36 -3.19 55.78
C VAL A 534 17.53 -3.76 54.64
#